data_AF-A0A396H9U8-F1
#
_entry.id   AF-A0A396H9U8-F1
#
_cell.length_a   1.000
_cell.length_b   1.000
_cell.length_c   1.000
_cell.angle_alpha   90.00
_cell.angle_beta   90.00
_cell.angle_gamma   90.00
#
_symmetry.space_group_name_H-M   'P 1'
#
loop_
_entity.id
_entity.type
_entity.pdbx_description
1 polymer ?
#
loop_
_entity_poly.entity_id
_entity_poly.type
_entity_poly.pdbx_seq_one_letter_code
_entity_poly.pdbx_strand_id
1 'polypeptide(L)'
;MVAGSGCLVWFPHSCTNIFPSSFVSSTSQHHRSVLSLFFPKNRNMSQQQLNLSSTTTNIEVEVVDNSPPMTLPSFNDYHQIDDKVLENIVYDALVFATLNGLLVGDKSVERSGRVPGVGLVHLPFSLLPPPLPETHWKQACDLSPLFNELVDRVSLDGKFLQQSLSKTKKADEFTSRLLDIHAKMLEMNKKEEIRMGLFRSDYMLDEKTKSLLQIEMNTISTSFSGVGVVMTELHRNILSHYGKLLGLDSERVPVNTADSRYAEALAKAWKEYNNPRAVIIVVVQGEERNMYDQHFVSAILREKYPFLSSYYDLSSKGINIRFYYLAKQTL
;
A
#
# COMPACT_ATOMS: atom_id res chain seq x y z
N MET A 1 7.65 7.02 26.18
CA MET A 1 8.72 6.46 25.33
C MET A 1 8.34 6.72 23.89
N VAL A 2 9.00 7.69 23.27
CA VAL A 2 8.76 8.07 21.87
C VAL A 2 9.51 7.07 21.02
N ALA A 3 8.79 6.16 20.36
CA ALA A 3 9.38 5.24 19.39
C ALA A 3 9.88 6.07 18.21
N GLY A 4 11.19 5.98 17.96
CA GLY A 4 11.85 6.68 16.87
C GLY A 4 11.28 6.29 15.52
N SER A 5 11.35 7.25 14.60
CA SER A 5 10.94 7.20 13.21
C SER A 5 11.62 6.05 12.45
N GLY A 6 11.08 4.84 12.59
CA GLY A 6 11.40 3.72 11.73
C GLY A 6 10.68 3.93 10.40
N CYS A 7 11.42 4.19 9.34
CA CYS A 7 10.86 4.25 8.00
C CYS A 7 10.45 2.83 7.60
N LEU A 8 9.17 2.48 7.73
CA LEU A 8 8.63 1.27 7.10
C LEU A 8 8.72 1.46 5.59
N VAL A 9 9.67 0.75 4.96
CA VAL A 9 9.65 0.61 3.52
C VAL A 9 8.55 -0.38 3.19
N TRP A 10 7.59 0.11 2.44
CA TRP A 10 6.41 -0.64 2.06
C TRP A 10 6.61 -1.21 0.65
N PHE A 11 6.35 -2.51 0.49
CA PHE A 11 6.66 -3.23 -0.75
C PHE A 11 5.40 -3.63 -1.56
N PRO A 12 4.97 -2.85 -2.58
CA PRO A 12 3.95 -3.33 -3.50
C PRO A 12 4.50 -4.44 -4.41
N HIS A 13 3.68 -5.45 -4.62
CA HIS A 13 3.95 -6.51 -5.60
C HIS A 13 4.00 -5.93 -7.02
N SER A 14 5.14 -6.14 -7.69
CA SER A 14 5.29 -6.05 -9.15
C SER A 14 6.15 -7.21 -9.62
N CYS A 15 5.58 -8.42 -9.79
CA CYS A 15 5.96 -9.40 -10.82
C CYS A 15 5.20 -10.74 -10.70
N THR A 16 4.79 -11.25 -11.87
CA THR A 16 4.37 -12.61 -12.23
C THR A 16 3.12 -13.24 -11.59
N ASN A 17 2.05 -13.26 -12.40
CA ASN A 17 1.02 -14.30 -12.36
C ASN A 17 1.67 -15.67 -12.60
N ILE A 18 1.46 -16.61 -11.68
CA ILE A 18 1.61 -18.04 -11.99
C ILE A 18 0.31 -18.71 -11.54
N PHE A 19 -0.61 -18.89 -12.49
CA PHE A 19 -1.64 -19.92 -12.41
C PHE A 19 -1.51 -20.81 -13.65
N PRO A 20 -1.74 -22.13 -13.55
CA PRO A 20 -1.68 -23.02 -14.69
C PRO A 20 -2.79 -22.65 -15.67
N SER A 21 -2.41 -22.23 -16.87
CA SER A 21 -3.36 -21.95 -17.95
C SER A 21 -3.94 -23.27 -18.48
N SER A 22 -5.23 -23.49 -18.25
CA SER A 22 -6.07 -24.18 -19.22
C SER A 22 -7.40 -23.46 -19.33
N PHE A 23 -7.62 -22.93 -20.54
CA PHE A 23 -8.87 -22.52 -21.21
C PHE A 23 -8.79 -21.12 -21.84
N VAL A 24 -8.63 -21.15 -23.16
CA VAL A 24 -8.89 -20.06 -24.10
C VAL A 24 -10.40 -19.95 -24.28
N SER A 25 -10.93 -18.73 -24.23
CA SER A 25 -12.17 -18.39 -24.94
C SER A 25 -12.20 -16.89 -25.27
N SER A 26 -12.64 -16.63 -26.48
CA SER A 26 -12.58 -15.38 -27.24
C SER A 26 -13.82 -14.48 -27.05
N THR A 27 -13.58 -13.18 -27.26
CA THR A 27 -14.49 -12.13 -27.80
C THR A 27 -15.76 -11.75 -27.04
N SER A 28 -15.86 -10.46 -26.67
CA SER A 28 -16.78 -9.51 -27.35
C SER A 28 -16.57 -8.07 -26.83
N GLN A 29 -16.53 -7.13 -27.77
CA GLN A 29 -16.51 -5.68 -27.57
C GLN A 29 -17.89 -5.19 -27.13
N HIS A 30 -17.98 -4.27 -26.16
CA HIS A 30 -19.06 -3.28 -26.13
C HIS A 30 -18.64 -1.97 -25.44
N HIS A 31 -19.24 -0.91 -25.98
CA HIS A 31 -18.93 0.51 -25.83
C HIS A 31 -19.00 1.03 -24.39
N ARG A 32 -18.03 1.90 -24.05
CA ARG A 32 -18.09 2.80 -22.89
C ARG A 32 -18.76 4.12 -23.29
N SER A 33 -19.70 4.57 -22.47
CA SER A 33 -20.08 5.99 -22.38
C SER A 33 -19.77 6.44 -20.96
N VAL A 34 -18.79 7.31 -20.80
CA VAL A 34 -18.45 7.96 -19.53
C VAL A 34 -18.64 9.45 -19.73
N LEU A 35 -19.53 10.05 -18.95
CA LEU A 35 -19.69 11.50 -18.82
C LEU A 35 -18.49 12.06 -18.05
N SER A 36 -17.47 12.55 -18.77
CA SER A 36 -16.39 13.35 -18.22
C SER A 36 -16.78 14.83 -18.26
N LEU A 37 -16.90 15.47 -17.10
CA LEU A 37 -17.00 16.93 -16.98
C LEU A 37 -15.63 17.55 -17.33
N PHE A 38 -15.52 18.09 -18.54
CA PHE A 38 -14.35 18.81 -19.04
C PHE A 38 -14.34 20.26 -18.53
N PHE A 39 -13.24 20.70 -17.90
CA PHE A 39 -12.88 22.11 -17.78
C PHE A 39 -12.03 22.53 -18.99
N PRO A 40 -12.36 23.61 -19.73
CA PRO A 40 -11.60 24.00 -20.93
C PRO A 40 -10.31 24.76 -20.57
N LYS A 41 -9.15 24.23 -20.99
CA LYS A 41 -7.91 25.01 -21.12
C LYS A 41 -7.98 25.80 -22.43
N ASN A 42 -8.05 27.13 -22.34
CA ASN A 42 -7.89 28.03 -23.46
C ASN A 42 -6.83 29.07 -23.10
N ARG A 43 -5.69 29.07 -23.81
CA ARG A 43 -4.87 30.25 -24.10
C ARG A 43 -3.82 29.89 -25.16
N ASN A 44 -4.13 30.28 -26.39
CA ASN A 44 -3.17 30.47 -27.47
C ASN A 44 -2.25 31.65 -27.10
N MET A 45 -0.94 31.48 -27.27
CA MET A 45 -0.08 32.59 -27.69
C MET A 45 0.85 32.11 -28.80
N SER A 46 0.85 32.94 -29.84
CA SER A 46 1.42 32.80 -31.16
C SER A 46 2.96 32.76 -31.17
N GLN A 47 3.48 31.95 -32.10
CA GLN A 47 4.86 31.93 -32.55
C GLN A 47 5.28 33.30 -33.09
N GLN A 48 6.47 33.77 -32.70
CA GLN A 48 7.28 34.64 -33.54
C GLN A 48 8.66 34.01 -33.72
N GLN A 49 8.93 33.67 -34.98
CA GLN A 49 10.15 33.09 -35.50
C GLN A 49 11.10 34.24 -35.84
N LEU A 50 12.26 34.30 -35.19
CA LEU A 50 13.36 35.20 -35.57
C LEU A 50 14.46 34.34 -36.21
N ASN A 51 14.57 34.44 -37.53
CA ASN A 51 15.68 33.91 -38.31
C ASN A 51 16.89 34.83 -38.16
N LEU A 52 18.00 34.33 -37.61
CA LEU A 52 19.32 34.87 -37.87
C LEU A 52 20.23 33.77 -38.42
N SER A 53 20.64 33.95 -39.66
CA SER A 53 21.70 33.21 -40.34
C SER A 53 23.06 33.83 -40.02
N SER A 54 24.03 33.05 -39.55
CA SER A 54 25.45 33.38 -39.71
C SER A 54 26.38 32.17 -39.54
N THR A 55 27.01 31.82 -40.65
CA THR A 55 28.40 31.32 -40.84
C THR A 55 29.17 30.74 -39.65
N THR A 56 29.56 29.47 -39.82
CA THR A 56 30.53 28.72 -39.03
C THR A 56 31.92 29.33 -39.12
N THR A 57 32.49 29.74 -37.99
CA THR A 57 33.94 29.91 -37.79
C THR A 57 34.34 29.14 -36.54
N ASN A 58 35.11 28.07 -36.72
CA ASN A 58 35.69 27.28 -35.64
C ASN A 58 36.74 28.13 -34.91
N ILE A 59 36.48 28.44 -33.64
CA ILE A 59 37.48 28.90 -32.69
C ILE A 59 37.50 27.86 -31.57
N GLU A 60 38.56 27.07 -31.53
CA GLU A 60 38.86 26.19 -30.39
C GLU A 60 39.27 27.07 -29.21
N VAL A 61 38.48 27.04 -28.14
CA VAL A 61 38.84 27.62 -26.84
C VAL A 61 39.07 26.44 -25.90
N GLU A 62 40.33 26.17 -25.56
CA GLU A 62 40.67 25.30 -24.44
C GLU A 62 40.19 25.95 -23.15
N VAL A 63 39.12 25.41 -22.56
CA VAL A 63 38.71 25.73 -21.20
C VAL A 63 39.49 24.80 -20.27
N VAL A 64 40.56 25.33 -19.67
CA VAL A 64 41.25 24.67 -18.56
C VAL A 64 40.37 24.80 -17.32
N ASP A 65 39.65 23.74 -17.00
CA ASP A 65 38.86 23.63 -15.78
C ASP A 65 39.78 23.35 -14.59
N ASN A 66 40.19 24.42 -13.91
CA ASN A 66 40.98 24.36 -12.67
C ASN A 66 40.08 24.34 -11.41
N SER A 67 38.81 23.94 -11.52
CA SER A 67 37.99 23.75 -10.33
C SER A 67 38.34 22.41 -9.65
N PRO A 68 38.55 22.38 -8.31
CA PRO A 68 38.75 21.12 -7.61
C PRO A 68 37.52 20.24 -7.82
N PRO A 69 37.67 18.90 -7.90
CA PRO A 69 36.52 18.02 -8.11
C PRO A 69 35.50 18.32 -7.01
N MET A 70 34.36 18.90 -7.41
CA MET A 70 33.20 19.03 -6.53
C MET A 70 32.85 17.61 -6.12
N THR A 71 33.19 17.27 -4.88
CA THR A 71 32.62 16.13 -4.20
C THR A 71 31.11 16.33 -4.25
N LEU A 72 30.41 15.46 -4.99
CA LEU A 72 28.95 15.47 -4.96
C LEU A 72 28.53 15.48 -3.48
N PRO A 73 27.66 16.40 -3.05
CA PRO A 73 27.16 16.38 -1.68
C PRO A 73 26.57 14.99 -1.44
N SER A 74 26.85 14.44 -0.26
CA SER A 74 26.27 13.18 0.21
C SER A 74 24.78 13.17 -0.15
N PHE A 75 24.40 12.38 -1.16
CA PHE A 75 23.01 12.09 -1.46
C PHE A 75 22.35 11.74 -0.11
N ASN A 76 21.26 12.44 0.25
CA ASN A 76 20.35 12.15 1.38
C ASN A 76 20.44 13.01 2.64
N ASP A 77 21.17 14.13 2.70
CA ASP A 77 20.99 15.07 3.82
C ASP A 77 19.87 16.09 3.54
N TYR A 78 18.63 15.71 3.84
CA TYR A 78 17.47 16.59 3.71
C TYR A 78 17.50 17.79 4.66
N HIS A 79 18.42 17.84 5.63
CA HIS A 79 18.55 18.96 6.56
C HIS A 79 19.22 20.19 5.95
N GLN A 80 19.76 20.10 4.73
CA GLN A 80 20.42 21.20 4.04
C GLN A 80 19.52 21.94 3.06
N ILE A 81 18.23 21.60 3.01
CA ILE A 81 17.26 22.29 2.15
C ILE A 81 17.03 23.69 2.69
N ASP A 82 17.11 24.71 1.81
CA ASP A 82 16.79 26.10 2.14
C ASP A 82 15.41 26.22 2.79
N ASP A 83 15.31 26.99 3.88
CA ASP A 83 14.09 27.08 4.70
C ASP A 83 12.87 27.50 3.88
N LYS A 84 13.03 28.44 2.95
CA LYS A 84 11.91 28.91 2.11
C LYS A 84 11.46 27.84 1.13
N VAL A 85 12.40 27.08 0.57
CA VAL A 85 12.08 25.92 -0.27
C VAL A 85 11.36 24.85 0.55
N LEU A 86 11.86 24.57 1.76
CA LEU A 86 11.27 23.60 2.66
C LEU A 86 9.83 23.96 3.03
N GLU A 87 9.56 25.22 3.38
CA GLU A 87 8.22 25.73 3.69
C GLU A 87 7.24 25.52 2.52
N ASN A 88 7.68 25.77 1.28
CA ASN A 88 6.84 25.54 0.10
C ASN A 88 6.55 24.05 -0.12
N ILE A 89 7.55 23.18 0.05
CA ILE A 89 7.35 21.73 -0.07
C ILE A 89 6.38 21.23 1.00
N VAL A 90 6.51 21.70 2.24
CA VAL A 90 5.59 21.38 3.33
C VAL A 90 4.18 21.83 3.00
N TYR A 91 4.00 23.07 2.54
CA TYR A 91 2.70 23.59 2.14
C TYR A 91 2.04 22.74 1.05
N ASP A 92 2.77 22.46 -0.03
CA ASP A 92 2.25 21.66 -1.15
C ASP A 92 1.93 20.22 -0.72
N ALA A 93 2.75 19.61 0.14
CA ALA A 93 2.51 18.27 0.66
C ALA A 93 1.24 18.22 1.52
N LEU A 94 0.99 19.22 2.37
CA LEU A 94 -0.22 19.30 3.19
C LEU A 94 -1.47 19.52 2.33
N VAL A 95 -1.38 20.35 1.30
CA VAL A 95 -2.46 20.55 0.32
C VAL A 95 -2.73 19.25 -0.44
N PHE A 96 -1.68 18.58 -0.94
CA PHE A 96 -1.80 17.29 -1.63
C PHE A 96 -2.44 16.23 -0.74
N ALA A 97 -1.98 16.10 0.50
CA ALA A 97 -2.51 15.14 1.47
C ALA A 97 -4.02 15.33 1.70
N THR A 98 -4.45 16.59 1.79
CA THR A 98 -5.86 16.94 1.99
C THR A 98 -6.71 16.63 0.76
N LEU A 99 -6.24 17.00 -0.44
CA LEU A 99 -6.99 16.82 -1.69
C LEU A 99 -7.11 15.36 -2.11
N ASN A 100 -6.14 14.51 -1.74
CA ASN A 100 -6.06 13.12 -2.17
C ASN A 100 -6.39 12.12 -1.05
N GLY A 101 -6.80 12.59 0.13
CA GLY A 101 -7.28 11.72 1.21
C GLY A 101 -6.17 10.98 1.97
N LEU A 102 -4.95 11.52 2.04
CA LEU A 102 -3.90 11.04 2.95
C LEU A 102 -4.20 11.51 4.39
N LEU A 103 -5.33 11.07 4.92
CA LEU A 103 -5.97 11.59 6.13
C LEU A 103 -6.32 10.45 7.11
N VAL A 104 -6.34 10.79 8.39
CA VAL A 104 -6.82 9.95 9.49
C VAL A 104 -7.72 10.76 10.42
N GLY A 105 -8.46 10.08 11.29
CA GLY A 105 -9.14 10.72 12.40
C GLY A 105 -8.13 11.28 13.42
N ASP A 106 -8.26 12.55 13.77
CA ASP A 106 -7.43 13.20 14.78
C ASP A 106 -7.69 12.59 16.17
N LYS A 107 -6.62 12.15 16.84
CA LYS A 107 -6.66 11.64 18.21
C LYS A 107 -7.21 12.64 19.23
N SER A 108 -7.11 13.93 18.96
CA SER A 108 -7.63 15.01 19.82
C SER A 108 -9.15 15.16 19.74
N VAL A 109 -9.78 14.58 18.70
CA VAL A 109 -11.22 14.67 18.46
C VAL A 109 -11.87 13.31 18.76
N GLU A 110 -12.70 13.26 19.80
CA GLU A 110 -13.33 12.01 20.28
C GLU A 110 -14.09 11.24 19.19
N ARG A 111 -14.79 11.97 18.31
CA ARG A 111 -15.66 11.38 17.27
C ARG A 111 -14.92 10.91 16.01
N SER A 112 -13.63 11.21 15.87
CA SER A 112 -12.88 11.01 14.61
C SER A 112 -12.66 9.55 14.24
N GLY A 113 -12.73 8.64 15.22
CA GLY A 113 -12.66 7.19 15.02
C GLY A 113 -14.01 6.51 14.75
N ARG A 114 -15.13 7.25 14.78
CA ARG A 114 -16.48 6.68 14.62
C ARG A 114 -17.32 7.37 13.55
N VAL A 115 -17.09 8.65 13.31
CA VAL A 115 -17.87 9.48 12.40
C VAL A 115 -16.98 9.92 11.23
N PRO A 116 -17.15 9.34 10.03
CA PRO A 116 -16.41 9.75 8.85
C PRO A 116 -16.58 11.25 8.56
N GLY A 117 -15.53 11.91 8.09
CA GLY A 117 -15.54 13.32 7.68
C GLY A 117 -15.45 14.35 8.81
N VAL A 118 -15.29 13.92 10.06
CA VAL A 118 -15.18 14.81 11.23
C VAL A 118 -13.81 14.65 11.90
N GLY A 119 -13.20 15.78 12.27
CA GLY A 119 -11.91 15.80 12.99
C GLY A 119 -10.80 15.13 12.18
N LEU A 120 -10.66 15.52 10.91
CA LEU A 120 -9.63 14.98 10.03
C LEU A 120 -8.30 15.68 10.26
N VAL A 121 -7.21 14.92 10.20
CA VAL A 121 -5.86 15.43 10.14
C VAL A 121 -5.08 14.62 9.12
N HIS A 122 -4.06 15.22 8.48
CA HIS A 122 -3.18 14.48 7.59
C HIS A 122 -2.51 13.32 8.35
N LEU A 123 -2.23 12.22 7.65
CA LEU A 123 -1.39 11.16 8.20
C LEU A 123 -0.02 11.77 8.57
N PRO A 124 0.60 11.40 9.70
CA PRO A 124 2.02 11.72 9.91
C PRO A 124 2.87 11.07 8.81
N PHE A 125 3.66 11.85 8.09
CA PHE A 125 4.47 11.35 6.96
C PHE A 125 5.88 11.95 6.92
N SER A 126 6.81 11.23 6.28
CA SER A 126 8.09 11.80 5.85
C SER A 126 7.87 12.65 4.60
N LEU A 127 8.37 13.89 4.61
CA LEU A 127 8.16 14.84 3.52
C LEU A 127 8.76 14.37 2.18
N LEU A 128 9.95 13.75 2.25
CA LEU A 128 10.68 13.19 1.11
C LEU A 128 10.91 11.69 1.31
N PRO A 129 11.06 10.91 0.24
CA PRO A 129 11.23 9.46 0.34
C PRO A 129 12.60 9.10 0.94
N PRO A 130 12.70 8.05 1.76
CA PRO A 130 14.00 7.54 2.22
C PRO A 130 14.77 6.88 1.06
N PRO A 131 16.11 6.88 1.09
CA PRO A 131 16.90 6.09 0.17
C PRO A 131 16.78 4.59 0.48
N LEU A 132 16.64 3.78 -0.57
CA LEU A 132 16.75 2.32 -0.48
C LEU A 132 17.45 1.79 -1.74
N PRO A 133 18.48 0.93 -1.60
CA PRO A 133 19.09 0.31 -2.77
C PRO A 133 18.09 -0.58 -3.52
N GLU A 134 18.06 -0.43 -4.85
CA GLU A 134 17.15 -1.16 -5.73
C GLU A 134 17.34 -2.69 -5.64
N THR A 135 18.55 -3.15 -5.30
CA THR A 135 18.87 -4.56 -5.08
C THR A 135 18.06 -5.16 -3.93
N HIS A 136 17.96 -4.44 -2.80
CA HIS A 136 17.19 -4.90 -1.64
C HIS A 136 15.70 -4.73 -1.88
N TRP A 137 15.30 -3.69 -2.63
CA TRP A 137 13.92 -3.55 -3.10
C TRP A 137 13.45 -4.76 -3.92
N LYS A 138 14.24 -5.20 -4.89
CA LYS A 138 13.97 -6.40 -5.69
C LYS A 138 13.95 -7.66 -4.84
N GLN A 139 14.92 -7.82 -3.93
CA GLN A 139 14.96 -8.96 -3.01
C GLN A 139 13.65 -9.11 -2.21
N ALA A 140 13.10 -8.03 -1.66
CA ALA A 140 11.83 -8.06 -0.94
C ALA A 140 10.66 -8.46 -1.85
N CYS A 141 10.63 -7.95 -3.09
CA CYS A 141 9.61 -8.32 -4.07
C CYS A 141 9.68 -9.82 -4.40
N ASP A 142 10.87 -10.35 -4.63
CA ASP A 142 11.11 -11.76 -4.97
C ASP A 142 10.77 -12.70 -3.80
N LEU A 143 10.94 -12.24 -2.55
CA LEU A 143 10.57 -13.00 -1.35
C LEU A 143 9.05 -13.04 -1.11
N SER A 144 8.29 -12.05 -1.58
CA SER A 144 6.86 -11.95 -1.31
C SER A 144 6.04 -13.20 -1.70
N PRO A 145 6.14 -13.76 -2.92
CA PRO A 145 5.39 -14.98 -3.26
C PRO A 145 5.87 -16.21 -2.47
N LEU A 146 7.15 -16.27 -2.11
CA LEU A 146 7.70 -17.37 -1.31
C LEU A 146 7.14 -17.34 0.12
N PHE A 147 7.01 -16.15 0.73
CA PHE A 147 6.36 -15.99 2.03
C PHE A 147 4.87 -16.29 1.97
N ASN A 148 4.18 -15.95 0.88
CA ASN A 148 2.77 -16.30 0.70
C ASN A 148 2.57 -17.82 0.72
N GLU A 149 3.39 -18.56 -0.02
CA GLU A 149 3.35 -20.03 -0.01
C GLU A 149 3.76 -20.61 1.35
N LEU A 150 4.82 -20.08 1.96
CA LEU A 150 5.28 -20.52 3.28
C LEU A 150 4.15 -20.40 4.32
N VAL A 151 3.46 -19.26 4.36
CA VAL A 151 2.34 -19.04 5.29
C VAL A 151 1.20 -20.01 5.03
N ASP A 152 0.80 -20.25 3.77
CA ASP A 152 -0.24 -21.24 3.46
C ASP A 152 0.17 -22.65 3.92
N ARG A 153 1.38 -23.09 3.59
CA ARG A 153 1.89 -24.43 3.95
C ARG A 153 2.00 -24.61 5.46
N VAL A 154 2.48 -23.61 6.19
CA VAL A 154 2.55 -23.64 7.66
C VAL A 154 1.15 -23.62 8.27
N SER A 155 0.20 -22.87 7.70
CA SER A 155 -1.18 -22.81 8.20
C SER A 155 -1.91 -24.16 8.15
N LEU A 156 -1.51 -25.04 7.23
CA LEU A 156 -2.07 -26.38 7.07
C LEU A 156 -1.54 -27.38 8.10
N ASP A 157 -0.39 -27.11 8.72
CA ASP A 157 0.17 -27.99 9.76
C ASP A 157 -0.36 -27.59 11.15
N GLY A 158 -1.59 -27.99 11.42
CA GLY A 158 -2.24 -27.71 12.71
C GLY A 158 -1.49 -28.28 13.91
N LYS A 159 -0.76 -29.40 13.75
CA LYS A 159 0.07 -29.97 14.81
C LYS A 159 1.27 -29.08 15.09
N PHE A 160 1.98 -28.64 14.05
CA PHE A 160 3.10 -27.71 14.17
C PHE A 160 2.69 -26.42 14.90
N LEU A 161 1.56 -25.81 14.52
CA LEU A 161 1.07 -24.58 15.17
C LEU A 161 0.75 -24.80 16.65
N GLN A 162 -0.03 -25.84 16.99
CA GLN A 162 -0.40 -26.14 18.38
C GLN A 162 0.83 -26.46 19.25
N GLN A 163 1.79 -27.21 18.71
CA GLN A 163 3.01 -27.59 19.42
C GLN A 163 3.93 -26.39 19.64
N SER A 164 4.19 -25.61 18.58
CA SER A 164 5.09 -24.44 18.62
C SER A 164 4.60 -23.38 19.60
N LEU A 165 3.28 -23.18 19.71
CA LEU A 165 2.68 -22.17 20.58
C LEU A 165 2.23 -22.72 21.94
N SER A 166 2.52 -23.99 22.27
CA SER A 166 2.05 -24.64 23.50
C SER A 166 2.52 -23.98 24.79
N LYS A 167 3.73 -23.42 24.79
CA LYS A 167 4.25 -22.63 25.93
C LYS A 167 3.58 -21.26 26.00
N THR A 168 3.43 -20.59 24.85
CA THR A 168 2.76 -19.29 24.72
C THR A 168 1.32 -19.37 25.21
N LYS A 169 0.60 -20.45 24.89
CA LYS A 169 -0.75 -20.73 25.40
C LYS A 169 -0.89 -20.58 26.91
N LYS A 170 0.14 -20.97 27.67
CA LYS A 170 0.13 -20.90 29.14
C LYS A 170 0.48 -19.52 29.67
N ALA A 171 1.14 -18.70 28.86
CA ALA A 171 1.68 -17.40 29.27
C ALA A 171 0.80 -16.22 28.80
N ASP A 172 0.05 -16.38 27.70
CA ASP A 172 -0.75 -15.33 27.08
C ASP A 172 -2.21 -15.79 26.86
N GLU A 173 -3.14 -15.16 27.58
CA GLU A 173 -4.57 -15.51 27.53
C GLU A 173 -5.17 -15.25 26.13
N PHE A 174 -4.73 -14.20 25.46
CA PHE A 174 -5.23 -13.85 24.13
C PHE A 174 -4.88 -14.94 23.12
N THR A 175 -3.61 -15.32 23.01
CA THR A 175 -3.14 -16.44 22.18
C THR A 175 -3.81 -17.76 22.58
N SER A 176 -4.04 -18.00 23.88
CA SER A 176 -4.75 -19.21 24.32
C SER A 176 -6.13 -19.34 23.68
N ARG A 177 -6.91 -18.25 23.68
CA ARG A 177 -8.25 -18.25 23.09
C ARG A 177 -8.21 -18.47 21.57
N LEU A 178 -7.20 -17.93 20.88
CA LEU A 178 -6.99 -18.21 19.45
C LEU A 178 -6.69 -19.70 19.20
N LEU A 179 -5.82 -20.30 20.02
CA LEU A 179 -5.50 -21.73 19.94
C LEU A 179 -6.68 -22.65 20.27
N ASP A 180 -7.60 -22.21 21.13
CA ASP A 180 -8.84 -22.93 21.42
C ASP A 180 -9.79 -22.94 20.23
N ILE A 181 -9.93 -21.82 19.52
CA ILE A 181 -10.70 -21.75 18.26
C ILE A 181 -10.06 -22.67 17.21
N HIS A 182 -8.74 -22.57 17.05
CA HIS A 182 -8.01 -23.41 16.11
C HIS A 182 -8.16 -24.92 16.43
N ALA A 183 -8.09 -25.32 17.71
CA ALA A 183 -8.30 -26.71 18.13
C ALA A 183 -9.71 -27.21 17.78
N LYS A 184 -10.75 -26.41 18.03
CA LYS A 184 -12.13 -26.74 17.64
C LYS A 184 -12.27 -26.93 16.13
N MET A 185 -11.60 -26.10 15.34
CA MET A 185 -11.61 -26.25 13.87
C MET A 185 -10.93 -27.55 13.40
N LEU A 186 -9.85 -27.97 14.08
CA LEU A 186 -9.20 -29.25 13.81
C LEU A 186 -10.11 -30.43 14.18
N GLU A 187 -10.81 -30.36 15.32
CA GLU A 187 -11.79 -31.38 15.74
C GLU A 187 -12.96 -31.52 14.77
N MET A 188 -13.45 -30.40 14.24
CA MET A 188 -14.49 -30.38 13.21
C MET A 188 -14.02 -30.99 11.88
N ASN A 189 -12.71 -31.10 11.67
CA ASN A 189 -12.07 -31.66 10.47
C ASN A 189 -12.67 -31.12 9.16
N LYS A 190 -13.02 -29.83 9.16
CA LYS A 190 -13.62 -29.19 7.99
C LYS A 190 -12.52 -28.85 6.99
N LYS A 191 -12.73 -29.27 5.75
CA LYS A 191 -11.84 -28.95 4.62
C LYS A 191 -12.20 -27.57 4.06
N GLU A 192 -11.29 -26.61 4.18
CA GLU A 192 -11.39 -25.31 3.52
C GLU A 192 -10.65 -25.35 2.18
N GLU A 193 -11.41 -25.43 1.08
CA GLU A 193 -10.86 -25.54 -0.28
C GLU A 193 -10.40 -24.19 -0.84
N ILE A 194 -11.00 -23.10 -0.36
CA ILE A 194 -10.65 -21.72 -0.76
C ILE A 194 -10.00 -21.05 0.44
N ARG A 195 -8.74 -20.66 0.28
CA ARG A 195 -7.97 -19.89 1.28
C ARG A 195 -7.37 -18.67 0.60
N MET A 196 -7.34 -17.57 1.33
CA MET A 196 -6.78 -16.31 0.87
C MET A 196 -5.97 -15.68 1.99
N GLY A 197 -4.85 -15.08 1.62
CA GLY A 197 -4.07 -14.20 2.47
C GLY A 197 -3.92 -12.81 1.87
N LEU A 198 -4.07 -11.79 2.70
CA LEU A 198 -3.60 -10.43 2.43
C LEU A 198 -2.49 -10.17 3.47
N PHE A 199 -1.24 -10.33 3.03
CA PHE A 199 -0.09 -10.34 3.93
C PHE A 199 0.81 -9.13 3.71
N ARG A 200 1.62 -8.82 4.72
CA ARG A 200 2.70 -7.84 4.64
C ARG A 200 3.92 -8.38 5.37
N SER A 201 5.06 -8.40 4.67
CA SER A 201 6.34 -8.77 5.24
C SER A 201 7.14 -7.48 5.42
N ASP A 202 7.52 -7.18 6.66
CA ASP A 202 8.17 -5.92 7.02
C ASP A 202 9.67 -6.14 7.20
N TYR A 203 10.49 -5.22 6.68
CA TYR A 203 11.96 -5.38 6.61
C TYR A 203 12.70 -4.14 7.09
N MET A 204 13.92 -4.35 7.60
CA MET A 204 14.92 -3.29 7.79
C MET A 204 16.24 -3.69 7.13
N LEU A 205 16.96 -2.70 6.62
CA LEU A 205 18.31 -2.87 6.10
C LEU A 205 19.31 -2.69 7.25
N ASP A 206 20.02 -3.75 7.60
CA ASP A 206 21.08 -3.66 8.61
C ASP A 206 22.30 -2.92 8.04
N GLU A 207 22.76 -1.89 8.75
CA GLU A 207 23.83 -1.03 8.25
C GLU A 207 25.19 -1.74 8.19
N LYS A 208 25.48 -2.65 9.13
CA LYS A 208 26.78 -3.29 9.24
C LYS A 208 26.95 -4.40 8.20
N THR A 209 25.94 -5.25 8.08
CA THR A 209 25.94 -6.40 7.18
C THR A 209 25.40 -6.07 5.79
N LYS A 210 24.78 -4.89 5.62
CA LYS A 210 24.06 -4.48 4.39
C LYS A 210 23.03 -5.52 3.95
N SER A 211 22.48 -6.28 4.90
CA SER A 211 21.51 -7.33 4.64
C SER A 211 20.09 -6.82 4.89
N LEU A 212 19.17 -7.19 4.00
CA LEU A 212 17.75 -6.95 4.24
C LEU A 212 17.23 -8.05 5.18
N LEU A 213 16.78 -7.65 6.36
CA LEU A 213 16.31 -8.56 7.40
C LEU A 213 14.81 -8.37 7.63
N GLN A 214 14.08 -9.48 7.67
CA GLN A 214 12.67 -9.48 8.02
C GLN A 214 12.51 -9.17 9.51
N ILE A 215 11.66 -8.19 9.82
CA ILE A 215 11.28 -7.82 11.17
C ILE A 215 10.07 -8.65 11.62
N GLU A 216 9.02 -8.68 10.80
CA GLU A 216 7.81 -9.43 11.09
C GLU A 216 7.04 -9.82 9.83
N MET A 217 6.16 -10.81 9.99
CA MET A 217 5.21 -11.24 8.97
C MET A 217 3.79 -11.01 9.49
N ASN A 218 3.12 -10.02 8.92
CA ASN A 218 1.76 -9.66 9.26
C ASN A 218 0.78 -10.48 8.41
N THR A 219 0.01 -11.36 9.07
CA THR A 219 -0.94 -12.27 8.43
C THR A 219 -2.40 -11.88 8.65
N ILE A 220 -2.66 -10.84 9.44
CA ILE A 220 -3.99 -10.35 9.78
C ILE A 220 -4.01 -8.82 9.77
N SER A 221 -5.08 -8.25 9.22
CA SER A 221 -5.37 -6.80 9.24
C SER A 221 -4.17 -5.92 8.84
N THR A 222 -3.51 -6.26 7.73
CA THR A 222 -2.36 -5.52 7.21
C THR A 222 -2.77 -4.14 6.73
N SER A 223 -2.43 -3.10 7.50
CA SER A 223 -2.80 -1.72 7.20
C SER A 223 -1.98 -1.12 6.05
N PHE A 224 -2.45 0.03 5.58
CA PHE A 224 -1.81 0.96 4.66
C PHE A 224 -1.75 0.50 3.20
N SER A 225 -2.60 -0.44 2.80
CA SER A 225 -2.75 -0.78 1.38
C SER A 225 -3.35 0.36 0.56
N GLY A 226 -4.24 1.17 1.17
CA GLY A 226 -4.86 2.36 0.57
C GLY A 226 -3.96 3.58 0.68
N VAL A 227 -3.72 4.04 1.90
CA VAL A 227 -2.96 5.28 2.14
C VAL A 227 -1.50 5.19 1.68
N GLY A 228 -0.92 3.98 1.60
CA GLY A 228 0.41 3.77 1.05
C GLY A 228 0.52 4.17 -0.42
N VAL A 229 -0.55 3.97 -1.21
CA VAL A 229 -0.62 4.38 -2.62
C VAL A 229 -0.59 5.90 -2.73
N VAL A 230 -1.41 6.57 -1.92
CA VAL A 230 -1.45 8.05 -1.87
C VAL A 230 -0.10 8.62 -1.39
N MET A 231 0.60 7.93 -0.49
CA MET A 231 1.94 8.34 -0.05
C MET A 231 2.98 8.27 -1.20
N THR A 232 2.93 7.21 -2.01
CA THR A 232 3.74 7.09 -3.23
C THR A 232 3.43 8.23 -4.20
N GLU A 233 2.16 8.55 -4.40
CA GLU A 233 1.73 9.65 -5.28
C GLU A 233 2.17 11.02 -4.76
N LEU A 234 2.10 11.26 -3.44
CA LEU A 234 2.61 12.47 -2.81
C LEU A 234 4.09 12.65 -3.09
N HIS A 235 4.92 11.64 -2.83
CA HIS A 235 6.36 11.74 -3.09
C HIS A 235 6.66 11.95 -4.58
N ARG A 236 5.98 11.23 -5.48
CA ARG A 236 6.14 11.44 -6.93
C ARG A 236 5.72 12.85 -7.34
N ASN A 237 4.63 13.39 -6.79
CA ASN A 237 4.16 14.74 -7.08
C ASN A 237 5.17 15.79 -6.59
N ILE A 238 5.61 15.72 -5.35
CA ILE A 238 6.63 16.62 -4.80
C ILE A 238 7.92 16.56 -5.63
N LEU A 239 8.42 15.37 -5.95
CA LEU A 239 9.62 15.22 -6.76
C LEU A 239 9.42 15.70 -8.21
N SER A 240 8.21 15.66 -8.77
CA SER A 240 7.95 16.22 -10.10
C SER A 240 8.09 17.76 -10.14
N HIS A 241 7.81 18.43 -9.02
CA HIS A 241 7.90 19.89 -8.89
C HIS A 241 9.28 20.35 -8.40
N TYR A 242 9.84 19.66 -7.41
CA TYR A 242 11.06 20.08 -6.70
C TYR A 242 12.27 19.17 -6.99
N GLY A 243 12.10 18.04 -7.68
CA GLY A 243 13.14 17.04 -7.87
C GLY A 243 14.40 17.58 -8.56
N LYS A 244 14.26 18.46 -9.56
CA LYS A 244 15.42 19.10 -10.21
C LYS A 244 16.25 19.93 -9.23
N LEU A 245 15.60 20.64 -8.31
CA LEU A 245 16.26 21.43 -7.28
C LEU A 245 16.94 20.53 -6.24
N LEU A 246 16.30 19.40 -5.92
CA LEU A 246 16.77 18.44 -4.91
C LEU A 246 17.76 17.40 -5.46
N GLY A 247 17.99 17.35 -6.77
CA GLY A 247 18.75 16.27 -7.42
C GLY A 247 18.08 14.90 -7.32
N LEU A 248 16.75 14.87 -7.23
CA LEU A 248 15.93 13.66 -7.06
C LEU A 248 15.01 13.46 -8.28
N ASP A 249 14.79 12.21 -8.64
CA ASP A 249 13.92 11.83 -9.76
C ASP A 249 12.68 11.11 -9.25
N SER A 250 11.49 11.60 -9.63
CA SER A 250 10.21 11.00 -9.27
C SER A 250 10.07 9.56 -9.76
N GLU A 251 10.72 9.19 -10.87
CA GLU A 251 10.67 7.82 -11.40
C GLU A 251 11.44 6.81 -10.54
N ARG A 252 12.28 7.28 -9.61
CA ARG A 252 12.96 6.44 -8.62
C ARG A 252 12.06 6.01 -7.47
N VAL A 253 10.88 6.62 -7.32
CA VAL A 253 9.84 6.16 -6.38
C VAL A 253 9.00 5.09 -7.08
N PRO A 254 9.02 3.82 -6.60
CA PRO A 254 8.32 2.72 -7.26
C PRO A 254 6.82 2.96 -7.40
N VAL A 255 6.23 2.44 -8.48
CA VAL A 255 4.78 2.44 -8.66
C VAL A 255 4.12 1.55 -7.60
N ASN A 256 3.01 2.03 -7.08
CA ASN A 256 2.27 1.40 -6.01
C ASN A 256 0.83 1.10 -6.45
N THR A 257 0.39 -0.15 -6.30
CA THR A 257 -0.96 -0.59 -6.68
C THR A 257 -1.67 -1.45 -5.62
N ALA A 258 -1.23 -1.44 -4.37
CA ALA A 258 -1.72 -2.44 -3.41
C ALA A 258 -3.20 -2.34 -3.09
N ASP A 259 -3.77 -1.15 -3.00
CA ASP A 259 -5.21 -0.95 -2.82
C ASP A 259 -6.02 -1.76 -3.84
N SER A 260 -5.65 -1.63 -5.12
CA SER A 260 -6.30 -2.27 -6.25
C SER A 260 -6.01 -3.76 -6.29
N ARG A 261 -4.81 -4.19 -5.88
CA ARG A 261 -4.45 -5.62 -5.78
C ARG A 261 -5.16 -6.30 -4.62
N TYR A 262 -5.33 -5.64 -3.49
CA TYR A 262 -6.11 -6.13 -2.35
C TYR A 262 -7.58 -6.25 -2.75
N ALA A 263 -8.15 -5.24 -3.40
CA ALA A 263 -9.51 -5.29 -3.94
C ALA A 263 -9.67 -6.41 -4.98
N GLU A 264 -8.71 -6.58 -5.90
CA GLU A 264 -8.72 -7.66 -6.90
C GLU A 264 -8.66 -9.04 -6.26
N ALA A 265 -7.79 -9.23 -5.26
CA ALA A 265 -7.72 -10.47 -4.52
C ALA A 265 -9.07 -10.79 -3.88
N LEU A 266 -9.63 -9.87 -3.08
CA LEU A 266 -10.95 -10.02 -2.44
C LEU A 266 -12.05 -10.38 -3.44
N ALA A 267 -12.09 -9.71 -4.59
CA ALA A 267 -13.04 -10.00 -5.65
C ALA A 267 -12.87 -11.40 -6.25
N LYS A 268 -11.62 -11.87 -6.42
CA LYS A 268 -11.33 -13.23 -6.88
C LYS A 268 -11.80 -14.27 -5.87
N ALA A 269 -11.55 -14.14 -4.57
CA ALA A 269 -12.09 -15.11 -3.60
C ALA A 269 -13.61 -15.11 -3.56
N TRP A 270 -14.25 -13.94 -3.64
CA TRP A 270 -15.72 -13.88 -3.74
C TRP A 270 -16.24 -14.61 -4.99
N LYS A 271 -15.53 -14.46 -6.13
CA LYS A 271 -15.86 -15.17 -7.36
C LYS A 271 -15.66 -16.69 -7.23
N GLU A 272 -14.58 -17.14 -6.60
CA GLU A 272 -14.34 -18.57 -6.31
C GLU A 272 -15.40 -19.15 -5.36
N TYR A 273 -15.88 -18.36 -4.38
CA TYR A 273 -17.01 -18.75 -3.54
C TYR A 273 -18.31 -18.94 -4.35
N ASN A 274 -18.45 -18.21 -5.45
CA ASN A 274 -19.45 -18.41 -6.50
C ASN A 274 -20.91 -18.33 -6.01
N ASN A 275 -21.22 -17.28 -5.24
CA ASN A 275 -22.59 -16.92 -4.89
C ASN A 275 -22.82 -15.42 -5.14
N PRO A 276 -23.57 -15.04 -6.18
CA PRO A 276 -23.74 -13.64 -6.57
C PRO A 276 -24.50 -12.80 -5.53
N ARG A 277 -25.18 -13.43 -4.57
CA ARG A 277 -25.87 -12.75 -3.46
C ARG A 277 -25.02 -12.64 -2.19
N ALA A 278 -23.84 -13.27 -2.17
CA ALA A 278 -22.95 -13.18 -1.03
C ALA A 278 -22.30 -11.80 -0.95
N VAL A 279 -21.94 -11.41 0.27
CA VAL A 279 -21.28 -10.14 0.56
C VAL A 279 -19.91 -10.40 1.18
N ILE A 280 -19.00 -9.44 1.06
CA ILE A 280 -17.76 -9.45 1.83
C ILE A 280 -18.02 -8.75 3.17
N ILE A 281 -17.78 -9.48 4.26
CA ILE A 281 -17.85 -8.95 5.62
C ILE A 281 -16.48 -8.36 5.98
N VAL A 282 -16.45 -7.08 6.30
CA VAL A 282 -15.26 -6.39 6.83
C VAL A 282 -15.45 -6.25 8.34
N VAL A 283 -14.66 -6.99 9.11
CA VAL A 283 -14.69 -6.92 10.57
C VAL A 283 -13.81 -5.75 11.03
N VAL A 284 -14.39 -4.80 11.74
CA VAL A 284 -13.73 -3.54 12.14
C VAL A 284 -13.74 -3.35 13.66
N GLN A 285 -12.87 -2.47 14.13
CA GLN A 285 -12.89 -2.01 15.52
C GLN A 285 -14.05 -1.03 15.74
N GLY A 286 -14.56 -0.96 16.98
CA GLY A 286 -15.61 0.01 17.34
C GLY A 286 -15.16 1.48 17.28
N GLU A 287 -13.85 1.72 17.40
CA GLU A 287 -13.19 3.00 17.11
C GLU A 287 -12.03 2.75 16.14
N GLU A 288 -12.11 3.33 14.94
CA GLU A 288 -11.13 3.13 13.89
C GLU A 288 -10.74 4.47 13.26
N ARG A 289 -9.67 5.10 13.75
CA ARG A 289 -9.19 6.38 13.22
C ARG A 289 -8.52 6.25 11.85
N ASN A 290 -8.06 5.05 11.49
CA ASN A 290 -7.52 4.73 10.18
C ASN A 290 -8.61 4.18 9.22
N MET A 291 -9.89 4.48 9.47
CA MET A 291 -11.00 3.96 8.66
C MET A 291 -10.91 4.34 7.18
N TYR A 292 -10.19 5.39 6.81
CA TYR A 292 -10.08 5.80 5.42
C TYR A 292 -9.26 4.80 4.59
N ASP A 293 -8.28 4.11 5.20
CA ASP A 293 -7.49 3.07 4.54
C ASP A 293 -8.35 1.88 4.07
N GLN A 294 -9.24 1.39 4.93
CA GLN A 294 -10.22 0.36 4.55
C GLN A 294 -11.26 0.87 3.54
N HIS A 295 -11.60 2.16 3.59
CA HIS A 295 -12.55 2.77 2.67
C HIS A 295 -11.97 2.95 1.26
N PHE A 296 -10.66 3.17 1.11
CA PHE A 296 -10.00 3.16 -0.20
C PHE A 296 -10.21 1.82 -0.92
N VAL A 297 -9.87 0.71 -0.26
CA VAL A 297 -10.05 -0.65 -0.83
C VAL A 297 -11.52 -0.91 -1.13
N SER A 298 -12.42 -0.48 -0.24
CA SER A 298 -13.86 -0.73 -0.38
C SER A 298 -14.52 0.13 -1.46
N ALA A 299 -14.03 1.35 -1.70
CA ALA A 299 -14.45 2.19 -2.81
C ALA A 299 -14.10 1.51 -4.13
N ILE A 300 -12.87 1.01 -4.28
CA ILE A 300 -12.44 0.24 -5.46
C ILE A 300 -13.32 -1.00 -5.66
N LEU A 301 -13.61 -1.72 -4.58
CA LEU A 301 -14.49 -2.89 -4.63
C LEU A 301 -15.87 -2.54 -5.20
N ARG A 302 -16.49 -1.50 -4.66
CA ARG A 302 -17.82 -1.02 -5.07
C ARG A 302 -17.87 -0.48 -6.49
N GLU A 303 -16.80 0.19 -6.92
CA GLU A 303 -16.75 0.82 -8.25
C GLU A 303 -16.42 -0.18 -9.37
N LYS A 304 -15.56 -1.16 -9.09
CA LYS A 304 -15.06 -2.11 -10.11
C LYS A 304 -15.79 -3.44 -10.14
N TYR A 305 -16.43 -3.86 -9.04
CA TYR A 305 -16.98 -5.20 -8.92
C TYR A 305 -18.46 -5.20 -8.53
N PRO A 306 -19.25 -6.18 -9.01
CA PRO A 306 -20.70 -6.15 -8.93
C PRO A 306 -21.26 -6.67 -7.57
N PHE A 307 -20.48 -6.62 -6.49
CA PHE A 307 -20.89 -7.15 -5.17
C PHE A 307 -20.77 -6.13 -4.04
N LEU A 308 -21.52 -6.35 -2.95
CA LEU A 308 -21.58 -5.46 -1.80
C LEU A 308 -20.54 -5.85 -0.73
N SER A 309 -19.95 -4.86 -0.08
CA SER A 309 -19.22 -4.99 1.18
C SER A 309 -20.05 -4.47 2.36
N SER A 310 -19.88 -5.05 3.54
CA SER A 310 -20.59 -4.63 4.76
C SER A 310 -19.66 -4.66 5.96
N TYR A 311 -19.70 -3.60 6.78
CA TYR A 311 -18.82 -3.40 7.93
C TYR A 311 -19.52 -3.79 9.22
N TYR A 312 -18.82 -4.55 10.07
CA TYR A 312 -19.36 -5.03 11.34
C TYR A 312 -18.30 -4.95 12.45
N ASP A 313 -18.70 -4.41 13.60
CA ASP A 313 -17.94 -4.52 14.85
C ASP A 313 -18.47 -5.70 15.66
N LEU A 314 -17.56 -6.57 16.12
CA LEU A 314 -17.87 -7.73 16.95
C LEU A 314 -18.57 -7.36 18.27
N SER A 315 -18.40 -6.12 18.76
CA SER A 315 -18.99 -5.65 20.03
C SER A 315 -20.46 -5.21 19.94
N SER A 316 -20.97 -4.95 18.74
CA SER A 316 -22.21 -4.18 18.50
C SER A 316 -23.55 -4.93 18.70
N LYS A 317 -23.61 -5.83 19.69
CA LYS A 317 -24.74 -6.64 20.21
C LYS A 317 -25.04 -7.93 19.45
N GLY A 318 -25.21 -9.03 20.20
CA GLY A 318 -26.28 -10.04 20.06
C GLY A 318 -26.45 -10.78 18.73
N ILE A 319 -25.63 -10.50 17.72
CA ILE A 319 -25.66 -11.23 16.48
C ILE A 319 -24.99 -12.55 16.81
N ASN A 320 -25.81 -13.60 16.77
CA ASN A 320 -25.39 -14.93 16.43
C ASN A 320 -24.74 -14.83 15.03
N ILE A 321 -23.54 -14.24 14.95
CA ILE A 321 -22.72 -14.28 13.76
C ILE A 321 -22.32 -15.74 13.74
N ARG A 322 -23.21 -16.57 13.17
CA ARG A 322 -22.77 -17.76 12.50
C ARG A 322 -21.77 -17.21 11.52
N PHE A 323 -20.49 -17.32 11.87
CA PHE A 323 -19.44 -17.42 10.89
C PHE A 323 -19.86 -18.62 10.05
N TYR A 324 -20.70 -18.36 9.04
CA TYR A 324 -20.62 -19.13 7.83
C TYR A 324 -19.22 -18.76 7.34
N TYR A 325 -18.23 -19.51 7.84
CA TYR A 325 -17.07 -19.82 7.03
C TYR A 325 -17.59 -19.96 5.62
N LEU A 326 -16.94 -19.28 4.67
CA LEU A 326 -17.21 -19.35 3.25
C LEU A 326 -17.14 -20.82 2.79
N ALA A 327 -18.19 -21.57 3.09
CA ALA A 327 -18.44 -22.93 2.74
C ALA A 327 -19.80 -22.93 2.10
N LYS A 328 -19.77 -23.37 0.85
CA LYS A 328 -20.89 -23.82 0.07
C LYS A 328 -21.76 -24.74 0.95
N GLN A 329 -22.90 -24.24 1.44
CA GLN A 329 -23.98 -25.13 1.84
C GLN A 329 -24.57 -25.67 0.53
N THR A 330 -24.04 -26.80 0.08
CA THR A 330 -24.82 -27.70 -0.77
C THR A 330 -25.91 -28.29 0.12
N LEU A 331 -27.16 -27.87 -0.10
CA LEU A 331 -28.33 -28.67 0.25
C LEU A 331 -28.43 -29.84 -0.71
#